data_AF-A0A970P232-F1
#
_entry.id   AF-A0A970P232-F1
#
_cell.length_a   1.000
_cell.length_b   1.000
_cell.length_c   1.000
_cell.angle_alpha   90.00
_cell.angle_beta   90.00
_cell.angle_gamma   90.00
#
_symmetry.space_group_name_H-M   'P 1'
#
loop_
_entity.id
_entity.type
_entity.pdbx_description
1 polymer ?
#
loop_
_entity_poly.entity_id
_entity_poly.type
_entity_poly.pdbx_seq_one_letter_code
_entity_poly.pdbx_strand_id
1 'polypeptide(L)'
;MKFKFKINEYTTLDDVQAELDALRSANVKEIPLNHLCRIIDFLGAIRVPATSSSVRFSHPILKKYPQYQGYIAVHKIHKGGDQEEIRKNDYK
;
A
#
# COMPACT_ATOMS: atom_id res chain seq x y z
N MET A 1 -12.07 -10.81 -6.08
CA MET A 1 -11.22 -10.01 -6.99
C MET A 1 -9.80 -10.57 -6.89
N LYS A 2 -9.16 -10.95 -8.01
CA LYS A 2 -7.73 -11.35 -7.97
C LYS A 2 -6.90 -10.09 -8.23
N PHE A 3 -6.23 -9.57 -7.21
CA PHE A 3 -5.32 -8.44 -7.32
C PHE A 3 -4.11 -8.84 -8.17
N LYS A 4 -4.16 -8.57 -9.47
CA LYS A 4 -3.15 -8.96 -10.46
C LYS A 4 -2.43 -7.74 -11.07
N PHE A 5 -2.49 -6.58 -10.42
CA PHE A 5 -1.76 -5.40 -10.87
C PHE A 5 -0.25 -5.70 -10.93
N LYS A 6 0.30 -5.58 -12.14
CA LYS A 6 1.71 -5.75 -12.45
C LYS A 6 2.22 -4.41 -12.93
N ILE A 7 3.17 -3.87 -12.20
CA ILE A 7 3.86 -2.64 -12.55
C ILE A 7 5.00 -2.99 -13.49
N ASN A 8 5.10 -2.28 -14.60
CA ASN A 8 6.14 -2.39 -15.61
C ASN A 8 6.60 -0.99 -16.04
N GLU A 9 7.55 -0.93 -16.98
CA GLU A 9 8.12 0.33 -17.49
C GLU A 9 7.11 1.24 -18.23
N TYR A 10 5.95 0.71 -18.62
CA TYR A 10 4.87 1.46 -19.28
C TYR A 10 3.76 1.88 -18.31
N THR A 11 3.85 1.50 -17.03
CA THR A 11 2.82 1.83 -16.05
C THR A 11 2.82 3.32 -15.77
N THR A 12 1.66 3.94 -15.96
CA THR A 12 1.48 5.38 -15.75
C THR A 12 0.89 5.67 -14.37
N LEU A 13 0.91 6.95 -13.97
CA LEU A 13 0.20 7.39 -12.76
C LEU A 13 -1.32 7.17 -12.89
N ASP A 14 -1.88 7.29 -14.10
CA ASP A 14 -3.30 7.08 -14.36
C ASP A 14 -3.70 5.61 -14.15
N ASP A 15 -2.84 4.66 -14.55
CA ASP A 15 -3.06 3.23 -14.30
C ASP A 15 -3.07 2.92 -12.79
N VAL A 16 -2.15 3.53 -12.03
CA VAL A 16 -2.10 3.38 -10.58
C VAL A 16 -3.33 4.02 -9.91
N GLN A 17 -3.74 5.18 -10.39
CA GLN A 17 -4.96 5.85 -9.91
C GLN A 17 -6.20 4.97 -10.16
N ALA A 18 -6.32 4.39 -11.35
CA ALA A 18 -7.41 3.47 -11.69
C ALA A 18 -7.41 2.22 -10.81
N GLU A 19 -6.24 1.63 -10.51
CA GLU A 19 -6.14 0.49 -9.59
C GLU A 19 -6.53 0.90 -8.16
N LEU A 20 -6.08 2.07 -7.67
CA LEU A 20 -6.47 2.59 -6.36
C LEU A 20 -7.99 2.81 -6.25
N ASP A 21 -8.61 3.35 -7.30
CA ASP A 21 -10.07 3.53 -7.36
C ASP A 21 -10.80 2.18 -7.43
N ALA A 22 -10.25 1.19 -8.15
CA ALA A 22 -10.77 -0.16 -8.18
C ALA A 22 -10.67 -0.83 -6.80
N LEU A 23 -9.56 -0.68 -6.09
CA LEU A 23 -9.37 -1.15 -4.71
C LEU A 23 -10.37 -0.50 -3.75
N ARG A 24 -10.55 0.82 -3.86
CA ARG A 24 -11.51 1.58 -3.06
C ARG A 24 -12.95 1.14 -3.31
N SER A 25 -13.27 0.73 -4.54
CA SER A 25 -14.60 0.26 -4.94
C SER A 25 -14.84 -1.24 -4.71
N ALA A 26 -13.78 -2.04 -4.56
CA ALA A 26 -13.86 -3.49 -4.44
C ALA A 26 -14.63 -3.95 -3.18
N ASN A 27 -15.54 -4.92 -3.33
CA ASN A 27 -16.22 -5.53 -2.17
C ASN A 27 -15.31 -6.58 -1.49
N VAL A 28 -14.20 -6.13 -0.92
CA VAL A 28 -13.25 -6.95 -0.14
C VAL A 28 -13.00 -6.33 1.23
N LYS A 29 -12.71 -7.17 2.23
CA LYS A 29 -12.34 -6.71 3.58
C LYS A 29 -10.83 -6.49 3.74
N GLU A 30 -10.05 -7.32 3.04
CA GLU A 30 -8.60 -7.38 3.15
C GLU A 30 -7.96 -7.38 1.77
N ILE A 31 -6.77 -6.81 1.70
CA ILE A 31 -5.96 -6.68 0.48
C ILE A 31 -4.57 -7.25 0.78
N PRO A 32 -3.94 -7.99 -0.15
CA PRO A 32 -2.58 -8.49 0.05
C PRO A 32 -1.59 -7.33 0.25
N LEU A 33 -0.76 -7.41 1.30
CA LEU A 33 0.21 -6.36 1.59
C LEU A 33 1.20 -6.13 0.43
N ASN A 34 1.61 -7.21 -0.24
CA ASN A 34 2.51 -7.15 -1.40
C ASN A 34 1.96 -6.26 -2.53
N HIS A 35 0.62 -6.19 -2.67
CA HIS A 35 -0.01 -5.33 -3.66
C HIS A 35 0.19 -3.85 -3.33
N LEU A 36 0.01 -3.48 -2.06
CA LEU A 36 0.31 -2.13 -1.57
C LEU A 36 1.80 -1.79 -1.75
N CYS A 37 2.70 -2.71 -1.39
CA CYS A 37 4.14 -2.49 -1.52
C CYS A 37 4.53 -2.11 -2.95
N ARG A 38 3.99 -2.80 -3.96
CA ARG A 38 4.26 -2.48 -5.37
C ARG A 38 3.82 -1.06 -5.74
N ILE A 39 2.62 -0.66 -5.35
CA ILE A 39 2.10 0.68 -5.63
C ILE A 39 2.99 1.74 -4.97
N ILE A 40 3.35 1.52 -3.71
CA ILE A 40 4.18 2.46 -2.95
C ILE A 40 5.60 2.55 -3.53
N ASP A 41 6.19 1.43 -3.94
CA ASP A 41 7.50 1.38 -4.59
C ASP A 41 7.49 2.17 -5.91
N PHE A 42 6.43 2.03 -6.71
CA PHE A 42 6.24 2.81 -7.94
C PHE A 42 6.11 4.32 -7.68
N LEU A 43 5.43 4.69 -6.59
CA LEU A 43 5.32 6.08 -6.15
C LEU A 43 6.63 6.63 -5.55
N GLY A 44 7.71 5.84 -5.53
CA GLY A 44 9.04 6.25 -5.06
C GLY A 44 9.19 6.30 -3.55
N ALA A 45 8.25 5.69 -2.82
CA ALA A 45 8.30 5.62 -1.37
C ALA A 45 9.10 4.39 -0.92
N ILE A 46 9.79 4.52 0.21
CA ILE A 46 10.69 3.49 0.74
C ILE A 46 10.10 2.85 1.98
N ARG A 47 10.22 1.53 2.10
CA ARG A 47 9.88 0.83 3.34
C ARG A 47 10.90 1.17 4.43
N VAL A 48 10.42 1.55 5.60
CA VAL A 48 11.26 1.89 6.77
C VAL A 48 10.97 0.95 7.95
N PRO A 49 11.90 0.82 8.92
CA PRO A 49 11.70 -0.05 10.08
C PRO A 49 10.40 0.28 10.82
N ALA A 50 9.68 -0.78 11.19
CA ALA A 50 8.38 -0.73 11.86
C ALA A 50 8.27 -1.86 12.88
N THR A 51 7.19 -1.87 13.67
CA THR A 51 6.89 -2.98 14.58
C THR A 51 6.50 -4.23 13.81
N SER A 52 6.56 -5.40 14.44
CA SER A 52 6.13 -6.67 13.81
C SER A 52 4.68 -6.66 13.30
N SER A 53 3.82 -5.83 13.90
CA SER A 53 2.40 -5.65 13.57
C SER A 53 2.12 -4.62 12.47
N SER A 54 3.13 -3.90 11.99
CA SER A 54 2.93 -2.81 11.01
C SER A 54 4.00 -2.79 9.94
N VAL A 55 3.70 -2.09 8.85
CA VAL A 55 4.69 -1.64 7.89
C VAL A 55 4.64 -0.13 7.80
N ARG A 56 5.80 0.48 7.59
CA ARG A 56 5.93 1.93 7.43
C ARG A 56 6.58 2.23 6.09
N PHE A 57 6.08 3.27 5.45
CA PHE A 57 6.60 3.75 4.19
C PHE A 57 6.89 5.25 4.29
N SER A 58 8.09 5.66 3.94
CA SER A 58 8.50 7.06 3.94
C SER A 58 8.60 7.58 2.51
N HIS A 59 8.14 8.81 2.29
CA HIS A 59 8.29 9.53 1.03
C HIS A 59 8.64 10.98 1.34
N PRO A 60 9.52 11.65 0.56
CA PRO A 60 9.86 13.06 0.79
C PRO A 60 8.65 13.98 0.86
N ILE A 61 7.58 13.68 0.11
CA ILE A 61 6.34 14.47 0.15
C ILE A 61 5.67 14.47 1.52
N LEU A 62 5.76 13.38 2.28
CA LEU A 62 5.11 13.25 3.58
C LEU A 62 5.72 14.18 4.63
N LYS A 63 6.98 14.59 4.44
CA LYS A 63 7.62 15.59 5.31
C LYS A 63 6.97 16.98 5.20
N LYS A 64 6.29 17.26 4.08
CA LYS A 64 5.53 18.50 3.87
C LYS A 64 4.17 18.49 4.58
N TYR A 65 3.75 17.33 5.08
CA TYR A 65 2.44 17.11 5.67
C TYR A 65 2.60 16.60 7.12
N PRO A 66 2.61 17.51 8.12
CA PRO A 66 2.92 17.17 9.52
C PRO A 66 2.07 16.04 10.11
N GLN A 67 0.83 15.88 9.63
CA GLN A 67 -0.09 14.83 10.07
C GLN A 67 0.43 13.40 9.82
N TYR A 68 1.33 13.22 8.85
CA TYR A 68 1.92 11.92 8.55
C TYR A 68 3.27 11.71 9.25
N GLN A 69 3.83 12.70 9.95
CA GLN A 69 5.13 12.57 10.64
C GLN A 69 6.27 11.99 9.76
N GLY A 70 6.18 12.21 8.43
CA GLY A 70 7.14 11.70 7.45
C GLY A 70 6.98 10.23 7.02
N TYR A 71 5.96 9.51 7.49
CA TYR A 71 5.69 8.13 7.06
C TYR A 71 4.19 7.77 7.09
N ILE A 72 3.78 6.86 6.20
CA ILE A 72 2.47 6.18 6.27
C ILE A 72 2.69 4.84 6.97
N ALA A 73 1.86 4.52 7.96
CA ALA A 73 1.89 3.25 8.67
C ALA A 73 0.62 2.45 8.37
N VAL A 74 0.79 1.17 8.03
CA VAL A 74 -0.33 0.25 7.77
C VAL A 74 -0.21 -0.96 8.68
N HIS A 75 -1.33 -1.35 9.30
CA HIS A 75 -1.36 -2.53 10.16
C HIS A 75 -1.46 -3.81 9.34
N LYS A 76 -0.59 -4.76 9.65
CA LYS A 76 -0.59 -6.08 9.03
C LYS A 76 -1.57 -7.00 9.75
N ILE A 77 -2.35 -7.73 8.98
CA ILE A 77 -3.12 -8.88 9.44
C ILE A 77 -2.34 -10.13 9.06
N HIS A 78 -2.00 -10.95 10.05
CA HIS A 78 -1.39 -12.26 9.84
C HIS A 78 -2.51 -13.31 9.73
N LYS A 79 -2.60 -14.00 8.60
CA LYS A 79 -3.59 -15.06 8.35
C LYS A 79 -3.04 -16.48 8.46
N GLY A 80 -1.75 -16.61 8.80
CA GLY A 80 -1.01 -17.87 8.80
C GLY A 80 -0.21 -18.08 7.50
N GLY A 81 0.94 -18.74 7.59
CA GLY A 81 1.92 -18.82 6.49
C GLY A 81 2.56 -17.47 6.15
N ASP A 82 3.12 -17.35 4.95
CA ASP A 82 3.77 -16.12 4.45
C ASP A 82 2.76 -15.09 3.86
N GLN A 83 1.48 -15.22 4.20
CA GLN A 83 0.43 -14.33 3.70
C GLN A 83 0.16 -13.19 4.68
N GLU A 84 0.68 -12.01 4.32
CA GLU A 84 0.39 -10.75 4.99
C GLU A 84 -0.69 -9.97 4.23
N GLU A 85 -1.74 -9.58 4.94
CA GLU A 85 -2.83 -8.75 4.41
C GLU A 85 -2.94 -7.42 5.18
N ILE A 86 -3.65 -6.46 4.61
CA ILE A 86 -3.98 -5.18 5.23
C ILE A 86 -5.48 -4.95 5.14
N ARG A 87 -6.04 -4.17 6.06
CA ARG A 87 -7.48 -3.85 5.99
C ARG A 87 -7.70 -2.91 4.83
N LYS A 88 -8.79 -3.10 4.09
CA LYS A 88 -9.19 -2.14 3.05
C LYS A 88 -9.35 -0.72 3.61
N ASN A 89 -9.79 -0.58 4.86
CA ASN A 89 -9.95 0.72 5.52
C ASN A 89 -8.64 1.51 5.65
N ASP A 90 -7.47 0.85 5.52
CA ASP A 90 -6.17 1.52 5.55
C ASP A 90 -5.84 2.25 4.22
N TYR A 91 -6.68 2.10 3.19
CA TYR A 91 -6.60 2.87 1.92
C TYR A 91 -7.38 4.20 1.94
N LYS A 92 -7.92 4.62 3.09
CA LYS A 92 -8.70 5.87 3.19
C LYS A 92 -7.84 7.13 3.21
#